data_AF-A0AAJ6QWW4-F1
#
_entry.id   AF-A0AAJ6QWW4-F1
#
_cell.length_a   1.000
_cell.length_b   1.000
_cell.length_c   1.000
_cell.angle_alpha   90.00
_cell.angle_beta   90.00
_cell.angle_gamma   90.00
#
_symmetry.space_group_name_H-M   'P 1'
#
loop_
_entity.id
_entity.type
_entity.pdbx_description
1 polymer ?
#
loop_
_entity_poly.entity_id
_entity_poly.type
_entity_poly.pdbx_seq_one_letter_code
_entity_poly.pdbx_strand_id
1 'polypeptide(L)'
;MFPPTAGMACYLGLDLSTQQLKGIVVCSEPSGSESNYRIVCEDRVVFDDLNFGTTSGAIVDGNRARAPVKMWLRAVDMILESLSKKIDLHKIRCIGGCGQQHGTVFWRDPSLLHRMDPSKSLEDNLRNAFSIELSPIWMDSSTTAQCLKLEAHVGGALELAHLTGSRAYERFSGNQIAKIATEMTEDYEETARISLVSSFIPSLFLGEVAPIDFSDGSGMNLMNIRTNTWSQKCLDGCLSPDRAEELFNKLGGDRGLVAPGADLGGVCSTICSRFGFSPECRVSAFSGDNPASFVGMGVSKGDIVISLGSSDTLLLWVDKSTPPLLQGHLLANPIDPEYLMGMLCFKNGSLMRDRIAEECAGGDWQVFNALLDSTPAGNNGRVGVYFDFMEILPPRQGRLRFDLCGRTPVQVHSPFDNAGEIRALIEGQFMSKRIYAERVGFKLEASSRLLVTGGASANAALCQILADVFDLKVYSLTVANSAALGGAILAQRCIEGAASIEPLSQLVAVPQKANVYVELLPKFRKCLEHFDLL
;
A
#
# COMPACT_ATOMS: atom_id res chain seq x y z
N MET A 1 17.04 -6.34 36.05
CA MET A 1 17.77 -7.14 35.05
C MET A 1 17.46 -8.61 35.33
N PHE A 2 16.44 -9.14 34.68
CA PHE A 2 16.20 -10.59 34.62
C PHE A 2 16.81 -11.08 33.29
N PRO A 3 17.53 -12.21 33.26
CA PRO A 3 17.91 -12.77 31.98
C PRO A 3 16.64 -13.29 31.30
N PRO A 4 16.39 -13.01 30.01
CA PRO A 4 15.35 -13.73 29.30
C PRO A 4 15.80 -15.18 29.21
N THR A 5 15.05 -16.09 29.82
CA THR A 5 15.13 -17.50 29.45
C THR A 5 14.92 -17.58 27.93
N ALA A 6 15.81 -18.32 27.26
CA ALA A 6 15.84 -18.50 25.82
C ALA A 6 14.57 -19.20 25.32
N GLY A 7 13.49 -18.43 25.19
CA GLY A 7 12.24 -18.81 24.55
C GLY A 7 12.13 -18.18 23.18
N MET A 8 11.47 -18.88 22.26
CA MET A 8 11.11 -18.41 20.92
C MET A 8 10.34 -17.07 21.02
N ALA A 9 10.92 -15.98 20.50
CA ALA A 9 10.31 -14.66 20.49
C ALA A 9 9.35 -14.56 19.30
N CYS A 10 8.08 -14.18 19.53
CA CYS A 10 7.06 -14.13 18.48
C CYS A 10 6.47 -12.73 18.30
N TYR A 11 6.10 -12.41 17.06
CA TYR A 11 5.57 -11.12 16.62
C TYR A 11 4.33 -11.35 15.76
N LEU A 12 3.25 -10.63 16.06
CA LEU A 12 2.01 -10.69 15.29
C LEU A 12 1.99 -9.53 14.29
N GLY A 13 1.77 -9.84 13.02
CA GLY A 13 1.51 -8.88 11.95
C GLY A 13 0.07 -8.99 11.45
N LEU A 14 -0.69 -7.90 11.54
CA LEU A 14 -2.06 -7.82 11.02
C LEU A 14 -2.12 -7.02 9.72
N ASP A 15 -3.05 -7.37 8.83
CA ASP A 15 -3.34 -6.65 7.58
C ASP A 15 -4.85 -6.54 7.38
N LEU A 16 -5.42 -5.38 7.75
CA LEU A 16 -6.82 -5.06 7.48
C LEU A 16 -6.94 -4.48 6.06
N SER A 17 -6.92 -5.39 5.09
CA SER A 17 -7.13 -5.09 3.67
C SER A 17 -8.58 -4.76 3.37
N THR A 18 -8.91 -4.48 2.10
CA THR A 18 -10.29 -4.18 1.68
C THR A 18 -11.26 -5.35 1.81
N GLN A 19 -10.81 -6.59 1.56
CA GLN A 19 -11.68 -7.76 1.46
C GLN A 19 -11.62 -8.70 2.68
N GLN A 20 -10.59 -8.55 3.50
CA GLN A 20 -10.28 -9.49 4.57
C GLN A 20 -9.33 -8.87 5.61
N LEU A 21 -9.37 -9.40 6.83
CA LEU A 21 -8.32 -9.23 7.82
C LEU A 21 -7.42 -10.45 7.81
N LYS A 22 -6.12 -10.28 7.62
CA LYS A 22 -5.12 -11.36 7.72
C LYS A 22 -4.29 -11.17 8.98
N GLY A 23 -3.89 -12.28 9.59
CA GLY A 23 -2.95 -12.31 10.71
C GLY A 23 -1.86 -13.33 10.46
N ILE A 24 -0.61 -12.92 10.64
CA ILE A 24 0.55 -13.83 10.60
C ILE A 24 1.35 -13.72 11.89
N VAL A 25 1.88 -14.83 12.36
CA VAL A 25 2.79 -14.87 13.51
C VAL A 25 4.15 -15.34 13.04
N VAL A 26 5.15 -14.49 13.27
CA VAL A 26 6.56 -14.76 12.97
C VAL A 26 7.29 -15.00 14.28
N CYS A 27 8.07 -16.08 14.37
CA CYS A 27 8.86 -16.37 15.57
C CYS A 27 10.32 -16.64 15.24
N SER A 28 11.21 -16.33 16.20
CA SER A 28 12.63 -16.67 16.11
C SER A 28 12.87 -18.17 16.30
N GLU A 29 13.68 -18.77 15.44
CA GLU A 29 14.16 -20.13 15.61
C GLU A 29 15.39 -20.15 16.52
N PRO A 30 15.48 -21.12 17.46
CA PRO A 30 16.70 -21.35 18.20
C PRO A 30 17.73 -22.05 17.30
N SER A 31 18.52 -21.30 16.53
CA SER A 31 19.62 -21.85 15.73
C SER A 31 20.91 -21.00 15.79
N GLY A 32 21.84 -21.35 16.68
CA GLY A 32 23.21 -20.79 16.66
C GLY A 32 23.30 -19.27 16.94
N SER A 33 24.33 -18.62 16.40
CA SER A 33 24.63 -17.19 16.61
C SER A 33 23.78 -16.22 15.76
N GLU A 34 22.88 -16.74 14.92
CA GLU A 34 22.01 -15.94 14.04
C GLU A 34 20.53 -16.26 14.31
N SER A 35 19.74 -15.22 14.60
CA SER A 35 18.29 -15.35 14.79
C SER A 35 17.60 -15.52 13.43
N ASN A 36 17.29 -16.76 13.06
CA ASN A 36 16.41 -17.02 11.91
C ASN A 36 14.95 -16.82 12.31
N TYR A 37 14.13 -16.33 11.39
CA TYR A 37 12.72 -16.06 11.63
C TYR A 37 11.84 -16.83 10.65
N ARG A 38 10.74 -17.40 11.14
CA ARG A 38 9.77 -18.11 10.29
C ARG A 38 8.33 -17.75 10.64
N ILE A 39 7.46 -17.81 9.64
CA ILE A 39 6.02 -17.79 9.85
C ILE A 39 5.62 -19.13 10.49
N VAL A 40 5.08 -19.08 11.70
CA VAL A 40 4.63 -20.28 12.45
C VAL A 40 3.12 -20.48 12.38
N CYS A 41 2.39 -19.41 12.09
CA CYS A 41 0.93 -19.43 12.03
C CYS A 41 0.45 -18.31 11.11
N GLU A 42 -0.57 -18.60 10.32
CA GLU A 42 -1.33 -17.60 9.58
C GLU A 42 -2.82 -17.94 9.60
N ASP A 43 -3.64 -16.90 9.48
CA ASP A 43 -5.08 -17.03 9.29
C ASP A 43 -5.67 -15.78 8.62
N ARG A 44 -6.93 -15.87 8.22
CA ARG A 44 -7.68 -14.77 7.64
C ARG A 44 -9.17 -14.83 7.96
N VAL A 45 -9.80 -13.67 7.96
CA VAL A 45 -11.25 -13.50 8.02
C VAL A 45 -11.69 -12.75 6.77
N VAL A 46 -12.47 -13.40 5.91
CA VAL A 46 -13.03 -12.80 4.69
C VAL A 46 -14.30 -12.04 5.07
N PHE A 47 -14.41 -10.79 4.62
CA PHE A 47 -15.46 -9.88 5.09
C PHE A 47 -16.85 -10.21 4.56
N ASP A 48 -16.96 -10.71 3.33
CA ASP A 48 -18.25 -11.04 2.73
C ASP A 48 -18.93 -12.23 3.47
N ASP A 49 -18.15 -13.07 4.16
CA ASP A 49 -18.66 -14.15 5.01
C ASP A 49 -19.31 -13.64 6.31
N LEU A 50 -19.08 -12.37 6.67
CA LEU A 50 -19.59 -11.75 7.89
C LEU A 50 -21.00 -11.16 7.74
N ASN A 51 -21.60 -11.23 6.53
CA ASN A 51 -22.98 -10.82 6.23
C ASN A 51 -23.29 -9.33 6.52
N PHE A 52 -22.33 -8.44 6.34
CA PHE A 52 -22.52 -6.98 6.49
C PHE A 52 -23.10 -6.29 5.23
N GLY A 53 -23.57 -7.06 4.24
CA GLY A 53 -24.08 -6.53 2.98
C GLY A 53 -22.99 -5.95 2.05
N THR A 54 -21.74 -6.39 2.22
CA THR A 54 -20.63 -6.00 1.37
C THR A 54 -20.52 -6.89 0.12
N THR A 55 -19.83 -6.39 -0.90
CA THR A 55 -19.30 -7.17 -2.01
C THR A 55 -17.83 -6.82 -2.14
N SER A 56 -16.95 -7.82 -2.05
CA SER A 56 -15.52 -7.62 -1.90
C SER A 56 -15.16 -6.67 -0.74
N GLY A 57 -15.86 -6.83 0.39
CA GLY A 57 -15.62 -6.07 1.62
C GLY A 57 -16.01 -4.58 1.59
N ALA A 58 -16.71 -4.13 0.55
CA ALA A 58 -17.19 -2.76 0.44
C ALA A 58 -18.68 -2.66 0.07
N ILE A 59 -19.29 -1.54 0.45
CA ILE A 59 -20.58 -1.07 -0.04
C ILE A 59 -20.31 0.08 -1.01
N VAL A 60 -20.60 -0.15 -2.29
CA VAL A 60 -20.33 0.81 -3.37
C VAL A 60 -21.66 1.34 -3.92
N ASP A 61 -21.78 2.66 -3.96
CA ASP A 61 -22.94 3.37 -4.51
C ASP A 61 -22.45 4.54 -5.38
N GLY A 62 -22.50 4.34 -6.71
CA GLY A 62 -21.92 5.26 -7.68
C GLY A 62 -20.42 5.42 -7.48
N ASN A 63 -19.99 6.64 -7.15
CA ASN A 63 -18.59 6.98 -6.85
C ASN A 63 -18.25 6.91 -5.35
N ARG A 64 -19.20 6.51 -4.50
CA ARG A 64 -19.00 6.36 -3.05
C ARG A 64 -18.64 4.92 -2.75
N ALA A 65 -17.57 4.70 -2.01
CA ALA A 65 -17.16 3.36 -1.56
C ALA A 65 -16.85 3.39 -0.06
N ARG A 66 -17.56 2.56 0.71
CA ARG A 66 -17.49 2.56 2.17
C ARG A 66 -17.42 1.15 2.73
N ALA A 67 -16.92 1.01 3.95
CA ALA A 67 -16.91 -0.25 4.69
C ALA A 67 -17.48 -0.05 6.11
N PRO A 68 -18.32 -0.98 6.61
CA PRO A 68 -18.84 -0.88 7.98
C PRO A 68 -17.71 -1.06 9.02
N VAL A 69 -17.56 -0.12 9.94
CA VAL A 69 -16.52 -0.19 10.99
C VAL A 69 -16.74 -1.42 11.90
N LYS A 70 -18.01 -1.77 12.17
CA LYS A 70 -18.39 -2.96 12.95
C LYS A 70 -17.92 -4.27 12.32
N MET A 71 -17.84 -4.34 10.99
CA MET A 71 -17.30 -5.49 10.27
C MET A 71 -15.82 -5.72 10.62
N TRP A 72 -15.04 -4.63 10.70
CA TRP A 72 -13.64 -4.69 11.09
C TRP A 72 -13.47 -5.12 12.56
N LEU A 73 -14.31 -4.62 13.48
CA LEU A 73 -14.31 -5.06 14.88
C LEU A 73 -14.59 -6.56 14.99
N ARG A 74 -15.61 -7.05 14.28
CA ARG A 74 -15.95 -8.47 14.23
C ARG A 74 -14.80 -9.31 13.67
N ALA A 75 -14.14 -8.83 12.61
CA ALA A 75 -13.01 -9.51 12.02
C ALA A 75 -11.81 -9.61 12.99
N VAL A 76 -11.54 -8.55 13.77
CA VAL A 76 -10.48 -8.56 14.81
C VAL A 76 -10.77 -9.58 15.89
N ASP A 77 -12.00 -9.68 16.38
CA ASP A 77 -12.38 -10.73 17.33
C ASP A 77 -12.13 -12.12 16.74
N MET A 78 -12.64 -12.38 15.52
CA MET A 78 -12.53 -13.69 14.88
C MET A 78 -11.10 -14.10 14.56
N ILE A 79 -10.25 -13.18 14.09
CA ILE A 79 -8.85 -13.52 13.78
C ILE A 79 -8.09 -13.88 15.07
N LEU A 80 -8.31 -13.14 16.16
CA LEU A 80 -7.65 -13.41 17.44
C LEU A 80 -8.15 -14.73 18.06
N GLU A 81 -9.44 -15.01 17.99
CA GLU A 81 -10.01 -16.30 18.40
C GLU A 81 -9.47 -17.47 17.57
N SER A 82 -9.18 -17.26 16.29
CA SER A 82 -8.64 -18.31 15.43
C SER A 82 -7.15 -18.53 15.68
N LEU A 83 -6.37 -17.45 15.83
CA LEU A 83 -4.94 -17.52 16.14
C LEU A 83 -4.70 -18.13 17.54
N SER A 84 -5.51 -17.82 18.55
CA SER A 84 -5.36 -18.37 19.90
C SER A 84 -5.56 -19.89 19.96
N LYS A 85 -6.28 -20.48 19.00
CA LYS A 85 -6.41 -21.94 18.85
C LYS A 85 -5.18 -22.59 18.20
N LYS A 86 -4.36 -21.80 17.51
CA LYS A 86 -3.19 -22.28 16.73
C LYS A 86 -1.86 -22.01 17.44
N ILE A 87 -1.79 -20.94 18.23
CA ILE A 87 -0.59 -20.56 18.97
C ILE A 87 -0.94 -19.91 20.32
N ASP A 88 -0.08 -20.12 21.30
CA ASP A 88 -0.14 -19.44 22.59
C ASP A 88 0.18 -17.94 22.43
N LEU A 89 -0.88 -17.11 22.47
CA LEU A 89 -0.76 -15.65 22.31
C LEU A 89 0.05 -14.99 23.42
N HIS A 90 0.27 -15.65 24.57
CA HIS A 90 1.14 -15.16 25.63
C HIS A 90 2.60 -15.02 25.17
N LYS A 91 3.01 -15.73 24.10
CA LYS A 91 4.36 -15.66 23.53
C LYS A 91 4.57 -14.47 22.59
N ILE A 92 3.50 -13.78 22.19
CA ILE A 92 3.60 -12.58 21.35
C ILE A 92 4.22 -11.46 22.19
N ARG A 93 5.37 -10.96 21.73
CA ARG A 93 6.10 -9.86 22.38
C ARG A 93 5.63 -8.50 21.90
N CYS A 94 5.23 -8.41 20.63
CA CYS A 94 4.69 -7.19 20.06
C CYS A 94 3.70 -7.49 18.94
N ILE A 95 2.68 -6.65 18.85
CA ILE A 95 1.67 -6.63 17.79
C ILE A 95 1.95 -5.44 16.90
N GLY A 96 2.12 -5.69 15.60
CA GLY A 96 2.21 -4.69 14.56
C GLY A 96 1.25 -5.02 13.42
N GLY A 97 1.25 -4.19 12.39
CA GLY A 97 0.33 -4.40 11.28
C GLY A 97 0.18 -3.22 10.35
N CYS A 98 -0.85 -3.33 9.52
CA CYS A 98 -1.23 -2.33 8.56
C CYS A 98 -2.73 -2.29 8.33
N GLY A 99 -3.18 -1.19 7.74
CA GLY A 99 -4.53 -1.00 7.25
C GLY A 99 -4.53 -0.58 5.79
N GLN A 100 -5.63 -0.87 5.08
CA GLN A 100 -5.86 -0.29 3.76
C GLN A 100 -5.73 1.25 3.85
N GLN A 101 -4.89 1.83 2.98
CA GLN A 101 -4.59 3.25 3.06
C GLN A 101 -5.82 4.13 2.88
N HIS A 102 -5.73 5.35 3.37
CA HIS A 102 -6.71 6.43 3.22
C HIS A 102 -8.05 6.24 3.95
N GLY A 103 -8.43 4.99 4.25
CA GLY A 103 -9.66 4.69 4.98
C GLY A 103 -9.69 5.44 6.32
N THR A 104 -10.83 6.05 6.65
CA THR A 104 -10.92 7.01 7.78
C THR A 104 -12.03 6.64 8.76
N VAL A 105 -11.71 6.57 10.05
CA VAL A 105 -12.64 6.23 11.14
C VAL A 105 -12.89 7.46 12.01
N PHE A 106 -14.16 7.70 12.36
CA PHE A 106 -14.61 8.87 13.10
C PHE A 106 -15.15 8.43 14.45
N TRP A 107 -14.39 8.68 15.51
CA TRP A 107 -14.74 8.32 16.88
C TRP A 107 -15.64 9.39 17.50
N ARG A 108 -16.84 9.01 17.92
CA ARG A 108 -17.72 9.81 18.77
C ARG A 108 -17.22 9.81 20.21
N ASP A 109 -17.05 8.62 20.79
CA ASP A 109 -16.63 8.45 22.18
C ASP A 109 -15.45 7.46 22.28
N PRO A 110 -14.21 7.93 22.07
CA PRO A 110 -13.02 7.10 22.21
C PRO A 110 -12.77 6.63 23.65
N SER A 111 -13.44 7.20 24.67
CA SER A 111 -13.28 6.78 26.05
C SER A 111 -13.82 5.37 26.31
N LEU A 112 -14.67 4.85 25.42
CA LEU A 112 -15.16 3.47 25.46
C LEU A 112 -14.03 2.43 25.28
N LEU A 113 -12.94 2.77 24.59
CA LEU A 113 -11.77 1.89 24.46
C LEU A 113 -11.15 1.57 25.83
N HIS A 114 -11.13 2.53 26.75
CA HIS A 114 -10.58 2.33 28.09
C HIS A 114 -11.52 1.53 29.01
N ARG A 115 -12.82 1.49 28.68
CA ARG A 115 -13.88 0.90 29.51
C ARG A 115 -14.39 -0.44 28.97
N MET A 116 -13.67 -1.06 28.04
CA MET A 116 -14.07 -2.32 27.45
C MET A 116 -14.17 -3.43 28.49
N ASP A 117 -15.24 -4.22 28.40
CA ASP A 117 -15.52 -5.41 29.19
C ASP A 117 -14.99 -6.67 28.46
N PRO A 118 -14.08 -7.45 29.08
CA PRO A 118 -13.47 -8.63 28.45
C PRO A 118 -14.46 -9.76 28.16
N SER A 119 -15.66 -9.74 28.74
CA SER A 119 -16.71 -10.75 28.48
C SER A 119 -17.51 -10.48 27.21
N LYS A 120 -17.35 -9.29 26.61
CA LYS A 120 -18.12 -8.84 25.44
C LYS A 120 -17.27 -8.78 24.18
N SER A 121 -17.93 -8.88 23.03
CA SER A 121 -17.31 -8.64 21.73
C SER A 121 -16.79 -7.21 21.61
N LEU A 122 -15.83 -6.96 20.70
CA LEU A 122 -15.38 -5.60 20.38
C LEU A 122 -16.54 -4.77 19.81
N GLU A 123 -17.39 -5.40 19.00
CA GLU A 123 -18.59 -4.77 18.44
C GLU A 123 -19.58 -4.33 19.53
N ASP A 124 -19.79 -5.15 20.57
CA ASP A 124 -20.67 -4.81 21.69
C ASP A 124 -20.08 -3.73 22.58
N ASN A 125 -18.77 -3.78 22.84
CA ASN A 125 -18.06 -2.77 23.63
C ASN A 125 -18.08 -1.39 22.96
N LEU A 126 -17.94 -1.36 21.63
CA LEU A 126 -17.74 -0.14 20.85
C LEU A 126 -18.95 0.23 19.99
N ARG A 127 -20.14 -0.31 20.32
CA ARG A 127 -21.37 -0.14 19.54
C ARG A 127 -21.72 1.32 19.23
N ASN A 128 -21.44 2.23 20.16
CA ASN A 128 -21.74 3.66 20.07
C ASN A 128 -20.48 4.53 19.94
N ALA A 129 -19.31 3.92 19.68
CA ALA A 129 -18.03 4.62 19.69
C ALA A 129 -17.80 5.48 18.43
N PHE A 130 -18.60 5.31 17.37
CA PHE A 130 -18.37 5.93 16.06
C PHE A 130 -19.50 6.88 15.67
N SER A 131 -19.16 8.08 15.21
CA SER A 131 -20.10 9.02 14.60
C SER A 131 -20.42 8.64 13.16
N ILE A 132 -19.44 8.08 12.44
CA ILE A 132 -19.61 7.59 11.07
C ILE A 132 -19.44 6.06 11.07
N GLU A 133 -20.54 5.34 10.89
CA GLU A 133 -20.59 3.87 10.92
C GLU A 133 -20.03 3.21 9.65
N LEU A 134 -20.09 3.95 8.53
CA LEU A 134 -19.60 3.52 7.22
C LEU A 134 -18.36 4.35 6.85
N SER A 135 -17.18 3.81 7.10
CA SER A 135 -15.91 4.46 6.82
C SER A 135 -15.71 4.62 5.30
N PRO A 136 -15.40 5.81 4.76
CA PRO A 136 -14.93 5.93 3.39
C PRO A 136 -13.60 5.20 3.23
N ILE A 137 -13.43 4.46 2.13
CA ILE A 137 -12.23 3.66 1.85
C ILE A 137 -11.52 4.13 0.57
N TRP A 138 -10.34 3.57 0.27
CA TRP A 138 -9.50 4.02 -0.84
C TRP A 138 -10.15 4.00 -2.24
N MET A 139 -11.24 3.24 -2.41
CA MET A 139 -12.00 3.15 -3.65
C MET A 139 -12.93 4.36 -3.87
N ASP A 140 -13.19 5.17 -2.84
CA ASP A 140 -14.10 6.30 -2.93
C ASP A 140 -13.51 7.40 -3.82
N SER A 141 -14.29 7.84 -4.81
CA SER A 141 -13.91 8.86 -5.78
C SER A 141 -14.93 10.00 -5.84
N SER A 142 -15.53 10.34 -4.69
CA SER A 142 -16.68 11.24 -4.61
C SER A 142 -16.39 12.65 -4.11
N THR A 143 -15.10 13.03 -4.02
CA THR A 143 -14.66 14.27 -3.36
C THR A 143 -13.90 15.22 -4.30
N THR A 144 -14.16 15.16 -5.61
CA THR A 144 -13.50 16.03 -6.60
C THR A 144 -13.66 17.52 -6.26
N ALA A 145 -14.82 17.93 -5.74
CA ALA A 145 -15.06 19.31 -5.32
C ALA A 145 -14.13 19.74 -4.15
N GLN A 146 -13.95 18.86 -3.16
CA GLN A 146 -13.05 19.10 -2.03
C GLN A 146 -11.59 19.12 -2.49
N CYS A 147 -11.21 18.24 -3.44
CA CYS A 147 -9.87 18.22 -4.03
C CYS A 147 -9.53 19.56 -4.69
N LEU A 148 -10.42 20.08 -5.54
CA LEU A 148 -10.23 21.36 -6.22
C LEU A 148 -10.18 22.52 -5.23
N LYS A 149 -11.01 22.51 -4.18
CA LYS A 149 -11.01 23.53 -3.12
C LYS A 149 -9.67 23.54 -2.37
N LEU A 150 -9.17 22.36 -1.98
CA LEU A 150 -7.90 22.22 -1.27
C LEU A 150 -6.73 22.70 -2.15
N GLU A 151 -6.65 22.25 -3.41
CA GLU A 151 -5.64 22.71 -4.36
C GLU A 151 -5.71 24.23 -4.56
N ALA A 152 -6.89 24.81 -4.74
CA ALA A 152 -7.04 26.26 -4.89
C ALA A 152 -6.55 27.02 -3.65
N HIS A 153 -6.90 26.56 -2.45
CA HIS A 153 -6.51 27.21 -1.19
C HIS A 153 -5.01 27.21 -0.97
N VAL A 154 -4.34 26.07 -1.20
CA VAL A 154 -2.91 25.93 -0.95
C VAL A 154 -2.04 26.59 -2.03
N GLY A 155 -2.61 27.04 -3.16
CA GLY A 155 -1.85 27.69 -4.24
C GLY A 155 -1.58 26.80 -5.46
N GLY A 156 -2.31 25.69 -5.59
CA GLY A 156 -2.33 24.81 -6.75
C GLY A 156 -1.90 23.37 -6.43
N ALA A 157 -2.16 22.47 -7.39
CA ALA A 157 -1.82 21.05 -7.29
C ALA A 157 -0.33 20.78 -7.01
N LEU A 158 0.57 21.55 -7.62
CA LEU A 158 2.02 21.37 -7.47
C LEU A 158 2.50 21.77 -6.07
N GLU A 159 1.93 22.83 -5.51
CA GLU A 159 2.25 23.30 -4.16
C GLU A 159 1.70 22.32 -3.10
N LEU A 160 0.49 21.77 -3.32
CA LEU A 160 -0.02 20.69 -2.48
C LEU A 160 0.89 19.45 -2.54
N ALA A 161 1.37 19.09 -3.72
CA ALA A 161 2.32 17.99 -3.90
C ALA A 161 3.69 18.28 -3.27
N HIS A 162 4.12 19.54 -3.24
CA HIS A 162 5.36 19.94 -2.56
C HIS A 162 5.27 19.73 -1.05
N LEU A 163 4.13 20.09 -0.46
CA LEU A 163 3.88 19.91 0.96
C LEU A 163 3.65 18.43 1.30
N THR A 164 2.72 17.79 0.60
CA THR A 164 2.13 16.50 1.02
C THR A 164 2.60 15.30 0.21
N GLY A 165 3.47 15.51 -0.77
CA GLY A 165 3.95 14.46 -1.67
C GLY A 165 2.97 14.03 -2.76
N SER A 166 1.75 14.56 -2.76
CA SER A 166 0.71 14.29 -3.75
C SER A 166 -0.11 15.54 -4.04
N ARG A 167 -0.59 15.69 -5.28
CA ARG A 167 -1.73 16.58 -5.54
C ARG A 167 -2.99 16.07 -4.81
N ALA A 168 -4.13 16.76 -4.93
CA ALA A 168 -5.34 16.26 -4.32
C ALA A 168 -5.88 15.06 -5.09
N TYR A 169 -6.21 13.99 -4.36
CA TYR A 169 -6.88 12.81 -4.90
C TYR A 169 -8.11 12.50 -4.07
N GLU A 170 -9.17 12.04 -4.71
CA GLU A 170 -10.47 11.91 -4.07
C GLU A 170 -10.46 10.97 -2.86
N ARG A 171 -9.71 9.89 -2.96
CA ARG A 171 -9.59 8.92 -1.88
C ARG A 171 -8.82 9.43 -0.66
N PHE A 172 -7.99 10.47 -0.81
CA PHE A 172 -7.11 10.93 0.28
C PHE A 172 -7.94 11.51 1.44
N SER A 173 -7.56 11.14 2.66
CA SER A 173 -8.40 11.29 3.86
C SER A 173 -8.84 12.72 4.13
N GLY A 174 -7.99 13.73 3.88
CA GLY A 174 -8.38 15.14 4.04
C GLY A 174 -9.62 15.50 3.21
N ASN A 175 -9.69 15.04 1.95
CA ASN A 175 -10.83 15.33 1.08
C ASN A 175 -12.11 14.61 1.54
N GLN A 176 -11.97 13.40 2.09
CA GLN A 176 -13.08 12.64 2.69
C GLN A 176 -13.58 13.26 3.99
N ILE A 177 -12.66 13.71 4.86
CA ILE A 177 -12.97 14.46 6.09
C ILE A 177 -13.71 15.75 5.74
N ALA A 178 -13.22 16.51 4.76
CA ALA A 178 -13.86 17.74 4.30
C ALA A 178 -15.29 17.48 3.81
N LYS A 179 -15.50 16.40 3.05
CA LYS A 179 -16.84 16.02 2.59
C LYS A 179 -17.75 15.67 3.75
N ILE A 180 -17.30 14.86 4.71
CA ILE A 180 -18.09 14.50 5.89
C ILE A 180 -18.45 15.73 6.73
N ALA A 181 -17.49 16.64 6.97
CA ALA A 181 -17.76 17.89 7.68
C ALA A 181 -18.84 18.75 6.99
N THR A 182 -18.95 18.68 5.66
CA THR A 182 -19.93 19.44 4.87
C THR A 182 -21.27 18.74 4.65
N GLU A 183 -21.29 17.43 4.45
CA GLU A 183 -22.50 16.67 4.12
C GLU A 183 -23.16 16.02 5.35
N MET A 184 -22.37 15.74 6.39
CA MET A 184 -22.77 15.05 7.62
C MET A 184 -22.31 15.88 8.83
N THR A 185 -22.66 17.16 8.83
CA THR A 185 -22.14 18.14 9.80
C THR A 185 -22.43 17.73 11.24
N GLU A 186 -23.66 17.29 11.57
CA GLU A 186 -24.01 16.86 12.93
C GLU A 186 -23.11 15.71 13.41
N ASP A 187 -22.92 14.67 12.60
CA ASP A 187 -22.03 13.56 12.93
C ASP A 187 -20.55 14.00 13.06
N TYR A 188 -20.11 14.95 12.24
CA TYR A 188 -18.76 15.49 12.31
C TYR A 188 -18.54 16.31 13.60
N GLU A 189 -19.52 17.10 14.02
CA GLU A 189 -19.46 17.85 15.29
C GLU A 189 -19.38 16.89 16.49
N GLU A 190 -20.10 15.76 16.43
CA GLU A 190 -20.02 14.70 17.45
C GLU A 190 -18.69 13.91 17.44
N THR A 191 -17.85 14.10 16.42
CA THR A 191 -16.58 13.38 16.30
C THR A 191 -15.52 13.97 17.22
N ALA A 192 -15.03 13.20 18.19
CA ALA A 192 -13.94 13.58 19.08
C ALA A 192 -12.54 13.27 18.52
N ARG A 193 -12.37 12.17 17.78
CA ARG A 193 -11.07 11.75 17.20
C ARG A 193 -11.28 11.19 15.79
N ILE A 194 -10.27 11.33 14.94
CA ILE A 194 -10.22 10.77 13.59
C ILE A 194 -8.96 9.89 13.48
N SER A 195 -9.14 8.66 12.98
CA SER A 195 -8.07 7.70 12.75
C SER A 195 -8.02 7.30 11.27
N LEU A 196 -6.85 6.90 10.80
CA LEU A 196 -6.77 6.04 9.61
C LEU A 196 -7.11 4.62 10.02
N VAL A 197 -7.44 3.75 9.05
CA VAL A 197 -7.63 2.32 9.32
C VAL A 197 -6.39 1.72 10.00
N SER A 198 -5.20 2.15 9.59
CA SER A 198 -3.92 1.75 10.20
C SER A 198 -3.84 2.13 11.67
N SER A 199 -4.25 3.34 12.09
CA SER A 199 -4.24 3.73 13.52
C SER A 199 -5.47 3.27 14.30
N PHE A 200 -6.57 2.93 13.63
CA PHE A 200 -7.77 2.37 14.25
C PHE A 200 -7.49 1.02 14.91
N ILE A 201 -6.79 0.10 14.22
CA ILE A 201 -6.53 -1.26 14.75
C ILE A 201 -5.70 -1.26 16.03
N PRO A 202 -4.50 -0.63 16.11
CA PRO A 202 -3.71 -0.60 17.33
C PRO A 202 -4.46 0.09 18.48
N SER A 203 -5.41 0.99 18.18
CA SER A 203 -6.26 1.60 19.21
C SER A 203 -7.08 0.56 19.99
N LEU A 204 -7.53 -0.51 19.32
CA LEU A 204 -8.27 -1.61 19.95
C LEU A 204 -7.40 -2.39 20.94
N PHE A 205 -6.10 -2.55 20.63
CA PHE A 205 -5.15 -3.25 21.49
C PHE A 205 -4.69 -2.37 22.65
N LEU A 206 -4.50 -1.07 22.42
CA LEU A 206 -4.04 -0.12 23.45
C LEU A 206 -5.14 0.24 24.47
N GLY A 207 -6.42 0.16 24.06
CA GLY A 207 -7.52 0.68 24.89
C GLY A 207 -7.58 2.21 24.90
N GLU A 208 -6.93 2.87 23.94
CA GLU A 208 -6.97 4.32 23.68
C GLU A 208 -6.66 4.59 22.20
N VAL A 209 -6.93 5.81 21.71
CA VAL A 209 -6.73 6.13 20.29
C VAL A 209 -5.24 6.25 19.97
N ALA A 210 -4.74 5.36 19.13
CA ALA A 210 -3.37 5.37 18.63
C ALA A 210 -3.11 6.59 17.72
N PRO A 211 -1.88 7.13 17.72
CA PRO A 211 -1.44 8.10 16.71
C PRO A 211 -1.36 7.47 15.32
N ILE A 212 -1.38 8.32 14.30
CA ILE A 212 -1.15 7.95 12.90
C ILE A 212 0.35 7.87 12.66
N ASP A 213 0.86 6.91 11.88
CA ASP A 213 2.27 6.93 11.51
C ASP A 213 2.52 7.92 10.35
N PHE A 214 3.73 8.48 10.25
CA PHE A 214 4.01 9.45 9.18
C PHE A 214 3.90 8.82 7.77
N SER A 215 4.16 7.53 7.60
CA SER A 215 4.10 6.89 6.29
C SER A 215 2.67 6.83 5.75
N ASP A 216 1.69 6.36 6.54
CA ASP A 216 0.29 6.38 6.12
C ASP A 216 -0.34 7.77 6.21
N GLY A 217 0.10 8.60 7.16
CA GLY A 217 -0.26 10.02 7.27
C GLY A 217 0.08 10.84 6.01
N SER A 218 1.05 10.38 5.22
CA SER A 218 1.36 10.95 3.91
C SER A 218 0.22 10.79 2.90
N GLY A 219 -0.64 9.78 3.07
CA GLY A 219 -1.80 9.49 2.23
C GLY A 219 -3.04 10.35 2.51
N MET A 220 -2.89 11.49 3.18
CA MET A 220 -4.03 12.31 3.66
C MET A 220 -4.19 13.67 2.98
N ASN A 221 -3.17 14.16 2.25
CA ASN A 221 -3.06 15.57 1.82
C ASN A 221 -3.08 16.58 3.00
N LEU A 222 -2.72 16.16 4.22
CA LEU A 222 -2.71 17.01 5.42
C LEU A 222 -1.34 17.14 6.08
N MET A 223 -0.44 16.18 5.89
CA MET A 223 0.88 16.16 6.50
C MET A 223 1.94 16.74 5.56
N ASN A 224 2.88 17.50 6.09
CA ASN A 224 4.11 17.85 5.37
C ASN A 224 5.09 16.67 5.43
N ILE A 225 5.38 16.05 4.28
CA ILE A 225 6.22 14.83 4.19
C ILE A 225 7.72 15.09 4.43
N ARG A 226 8.14 16.35 4.52
CA ARG A 226 9.55 16.73 4.77
C ARG A 226 9.81 16.95 6.24
N THR A 227 8.85 17.54 6.95
CA THR A 227 8.94 17.80 8.39
C THR A 227 8.27 16.72 9.24
N ASN A 228 7.46 15.85 8.62
CA ASN A 228 6.64 14.85 9.31
C ASN A 228 5.72 15.48 10.36
N THR A 229 5.10 16.61 10.02
CA THR A 229 4.14 17.32 10.88
C THR A 229 2.89 17.68 10.09
N TRP A 230 1.77 17.90 10.77
CA TRP A 230 0.59 18.45 10.11
C TRP A 230 0.89 19.81 9.48
N SER A 231 0.40 20.02 8.26
CA SER A 231 0.56 21.28 7.53
C SER A 231 -0.63 22.18 7.83
N GLN A 232 -0.39 23.29 8.55
CA GLN A 232 -1.44 24.27 8.85
C GLN A 232 -2.17 24.72 7.58
N LYS A 233 -1.41 25.04 6.54
CA LYS A 233 -1.93 25.45 5.23
C LYS A 233 -2.85 24.39 4.59
N CYS A 234 -2.56 23.10 4.81
CA CYS A 234 -3.41 22.02 4.32
C CYS A 234 -4.66 21.82 5.20
N LEU A 235 -4.54 21.98 6.52
CA LEU A 235 -5.67 21.94 7.44
C LEU A 235 -6.66 23.08 7.15
N ASP A 236 -6.16 24.30 6.93
CA ASP A 236 -6.93 25.48 6.53
C ASP A 236 -7.68 25.22 5.21
N GLY A 237 -7.01 24.61 4.23
CA GLY A 237 -7.62 24.29 2.94
C GLY A 237 -8.61 23.13 2.97
N CYS A 238 -8.42 22.19 3.90
CA CYS A 238 -9.29 21.03 4.08
C CYS A 238 -10.68 21.46 4.56
N LEU A 239 -10.75 22.24 5.64
CA LEU A 239 -12.01 22.75 6.17
C LEU A 239 -12.14 24.25 5.88
N SER A 240 -11.47 25.05 6.71
CA SER A 240 -11.33 26.50 6.66
C SER A 240 -10.37 26.95 7.77
N PRO A 241 -9.77 28.16 7.70
CA PRO A 241 -8.86 28.65 8.73
C PRO A 241 -9.44 28.68 10.15
N ASP A 242 -10.74 28.96 10.29
CA ASP A 242 -11.46 28.98 11.58
C ASP A 242 -11.75 27.58 12.15
N ARG A 243 -11.64 26.53 11.34
CA ARG A 243 -11.85 25.13 11.73
C ARG A 243 -10.59 24.27 11.70
N ALA A 244 -9.45 24.85 11.34
CA ALA A 244 -8.20 24.10 11.20
C ALA A 244 -7.68 23.57 12.55
N GLU A 245 -7.82 24.34 13.63
CA GLU A 245 -7.47 23.91 14.99
C GLU A 245 -8.36 22.76 15.48
N GLU A 246 -9.65 22.80 15.15
CA GLU A 246 -10.60 21.72 15.43
C GLU A 246 -10.13 20.41 14.77
N LEU A 247 -9.82 20.46 13.46
CA LEU A 247 -9.31 19.29 12.73
C LEU A 247 -7.96 18.81 13.29
N PHE A 248 -7.03 19.72 13.58
CA PHE A 248 -5.75 19.41 14.20
C PHE A 248 -5.93 18.62 15.50
N ASN A 249 -6.84 19.06 16.37
CA ASN A 249 -7.17 18.38 17.62
C ASN A 249 -7.84 17.01 17.39
N LYS A 250 -8.75 16.90 16.42
CA LYS A 250 -9.36 15.61 16.04
C LYS A 250 -8.34 14.62 15.46
N LEU A 251 -7.22 15.09 14.88
CA LEU A 251 -6.10 14.26 14.39
C LEU A 251 -5.04 13.96 15.46
N GLY A 252 -4.95 14.78 16.50
CA GLY A 252 -4.21 14.46 17.76
C GLY A 252 -3.20 15.50 18.14
N GLY A 253 -3.30 16.65 17.49
CA GLY A 253 -2.32 17.71 17.53
C GLY A 253 -0.91 17.18 17.28
N ASP A 254 0.04 17.67 18.06
CA ASP A 254 1.46 17.31 17.95
C ASP A 254 1.74 15.84 18.27
N ARG A 255 0.85 15.17 19.03
CA ARG A 255 0.96 13.75 19.36
C ARG A 255 0.19 12.86 18.39
N GLY A 256 -0.49 13.43 17.40
CA GLY A 256 -1.30 12.71 16.44
C GLY A 256 -0.48 11.96 15.39
N LEU A 257 0.83 12.21 15.33
CA LEU A 257 1.72 11.58 14.38
C LEU A 257 2.98 10.99 15.05
N VAL A 258 3.40 9.80 14.61
CA VAL A 258 4.60 9.10 15.10
C VAL A 258 5.37 8.40 13.99
N ALA A 259 6.58 7.93 14.30
CA ALA A 259 7.35 7.12 13.36
C ALA A 259 6.69 5.75 13.10
N PRO A 260 6.78 5.22 11.86
CA PRO A 260 6.37 3.86 11.53
C PRO A 260 7.02 2.84 12.48
N GLY A 261 6.23 1.93 13.05
CA GLY A 261 6.73 0.93 14.02
C GLY A 261 7.16 1.48 15.38
N ALA A 262 6.85 2.74 15.73
CA ALA A 262 7.12 3.27 17.07
C ALA A 262 6.39 2.49 18.18
N ASP A 263 6.99 2.34 19.35
CA ASP A 263 6.34 1.73 20.51
C ASP A 263 5.22 2.62 21.04
N LEU A 264 3.98 2.13 20.98
CA LEU A 264 2.79 2.88 21.41
C LEU A 264 2.39 2.59 22.85
N GLY A 265 2.86 1.49 23.45
CA GLY A 265 2.34 1.05 24.75
C GLY A 265 2.15 -0.46 24.85
N GLY A 266 1.61 -0.87 26.00
CA GLY A 266 1.25 -2.27 26.26
C GLY A 266 -0.17 -2.57 25.78
N VAL A 267 -0.43 -3.85 25.50
CA VAL A 267 -1.80 -4.33 25.24
C VAL A 267 -2.65 -4.12 26.51
N CYS A 268 -3.85 -3.59 26.35
CA CYS A 268 -4.73 -3.28 27.47
C CYS A 268 -5.19 -4.55 28.20
N SER A 269 -5.46 -4.40 29.50
CA SER A 269 -5.83 -5.52 30.37
C SER A 269 -7.06 -6.29 29.88
N THR A 270 -8.00 -5.60 29.23
CA THR A 270 -9.20 -6.22 28.63
C THR A 270 -8.84 -7.20 27.51
N ILE A 271 -7.99 -6.79 26.57
CA ILE A 271 -7.54 -7.65 25.47
C ILE A 271 -6.66 -8.80 25.99
N CYS A 272 -5.77 -8.52 26.95
CA CYS A 272 -4.97 -9.55 27.62
C CYS A 272 -5.86 -10.62 28.28
N SER A 273 -6.88 -10.19 29.04
CA SER A 273 -7.78 -11.10 29.76
C SER A 273 -8.65 -11.93 28.81
N ARG A 274 -9.09 -11.35 27.69
CA ARG A 274 -9.99 -12.02 26.74
C ARG A 274 -9.27 -13.02 25.84
N PHE A 275 -8.09 -12.68 25.34
CA PHE A 275 -7.39 -13.48 24.33
C PHE A 275 -6.12 -14.18 24.84
N GLY A 276 -5.66 -13.86 26.04
CA GLY A 276 -4.48 -14.50 26.65
C GLY A 276 -3.14 -13.90 26.21
N PHE A 277 -3.11 -12.65 25.77
CA PHE A 277 -1.84 -11.93 25.57
C PHE A 277 -1.13 -11.69 26.91
N SER A 278 0.21 -11.67 26.86
CA SER A 278 1.02 -11.24 28.00
C SER A 278 0.76 -9.75 28.29
N PRO A 279 0.63 -9.33 29.57
CA PRO A 279 0.62 -7.91 29.93
C PRO A 279 1.85 -7.13 29.46
N GLU A 280 2.96 -7.82 29.17
CA GLU A 280 4.19 -7.23 28.67
C GLU A 280 4.25 -7.14 27.14
N CYS A 281 3.23 -7.66 26.45
CA CYS A 281 3.10 -7.51 25.01
C CYS A 281 2.96 -6.04 24.64
N ARG A 282 3.79 -5.57 23.72
CA ARG A 282 3.75 -4.19 23.20
C ARG A 282 2.88 -4.08 21.95
N VAL A 283 2.53 -2.86 21.59
CA VAL A 283 1.87 -2.53 20.32
C VAL A 283 2.73 -1.52 19.59
N SER A 284 3.14 -1.83 18.36
CA SER A 284 3.86 -0.87 17.53
C SER A 284 2.89 0.00 16.73
N ALA A 285 3.34 1.16 16.23
CA ALA A 285 2.58 1.95 15.27
C ALA A 285 2.39 1.15 13.99
N PHE A 286 1.13 1.02 13.58
CA PHE A 286 0.76 0.38 12.32
C PHE A 286 0.94 1.39 11.18
N SER A 287 1.10 0.89 9.96
CA SER A 287 1.29 1.72 8.77
C SER A 287 0.26 1.39 7.68
N GLY A 288 0.37 2.06 6.53
CA GLY A 288 -0.42 1.72 5.35
C GLY A 288 -0.02 0.36 4.76
N ASP A 289 -0.89 -0.31 4.02
CA ASP A 289 -0.61 -1.60 3.39
C ASP A 289 0.55 -1.57 2.37
N ASN A 290 0.70 -0.51 1.57
CA ASN A 290 1.83 -0.32 0.67
C ASN A 290 3.13 -0.04 1.44
N PRO A 291 3.18 0.92 2.40
CA PRO A 291 4.32 1.06 3.31
C PRO A 291 4.72 -0.24 4.02
N ALA A 292 3.74 -0.99 4.56
CA ALA A 292 4.02 -2.26 5.20
C ALA A 292 4.53 -3.29 4.20
N SER A 293 3.99 -3.37 2.98
CA SER A 293 4.56 -4.23 1.94
C SER A 293 5.99 -3.85 1.57
N PHE A 294 6.32 -2.56 1.57
CA PHE A 294 7.69 -2.07 1.37
C PHE A 294 8.65 -2.59 2.45
N VAL A 295 8.20 -2.60 3.72
CA VAL A 295 8.94 -3.23 4.83
C VAL A 295 9.00 -4.75 4.66
N GLY A 296 7.88 -5.40 4.35
CA GLY A 296 7.73 -6.85 4.22
C GLY A 296 8.53 -7.47 3.09
N MET A 297 8.83 -6.69 2.05
CA MET A 297 9.68 -7.10 0.93
C MET A 297 11.17 -6.83 1.21
N GLY A 298 11.50 -6.25 2.38
CA GLY A 298 12.85 -5.84 2.79
C GLY A 298 13.55 -4.98 1.75
N VAL A 299 12.82 -3.99 1.27
CA VAL A 299 13.33 -3.01 0.31
C VAL A 299 14.50 -2.26 0.94
N SER A 300 15.59 -2.18 0.21
CA SER A 300 16.77 -1.38 0.55
C SER A 300 16.92 -0.20 -0.41
N LYS A 301 17.79 0.74 -0.07
CA LYS A 301 18.14 1.84 -0.98
C LYS A 301 18.59 1.30 -2.34
N GLY A 302 18.01 1.84 -3.41
CA GLY A 302 18.28 1.42 -4.79
C GLY A 302 17.37 0.30 -5.29
N ASP A 303 16.59 -0.36 -4.42
CA ASP A 303 15.63 -1.37 -4.85
C ASP A 303 14.34 -0.75 -5.40
N ILE A 304 13.62 -1.56 -6.17
CA ILE A 304 12.28 -1.26 -6.69
C ILE A 304 11.35 -2.44 -6.43
N VAL A 305 10.11 -2.15 -6.04
CA VAL A 305 9.05 -3.14 -5.91
C VAL A 305 8.05 -2.97 -7.05
N ILE A 306 7.61 -4.09 -7.62
CA ILE A 306 6.53 -4.12 -8.60
C ILE A 306 5.48 -5.14 -8.15
N SER A 307 4.33 -4.63 -7.71
CA SER A 307 3.14 -5.43 -7.47
C SER A 307 2.33 -5.55 -8.76
N LEU A 308 2.19 -6.78 -9.26
CA LEU A 308 1.47 -7.07 -10.49
C LEU A 308 0.06 -7.61 -10.17
N GLY A 309 -0.94 -6.74 -10.20
CA GLY A 309 -2.33 -7.04 -9.81
C GLY A 309 -3.35 -6.54 -10.83
N SER A 310 -4.61 -6.36 -10.43
CA SER A 310 -5.67 -5.75 -11.26
C SER A 310 -5.22 -4.39 -11.80
N SER A 311 -4.68 -3.56 -10.90
CA SER A 311 -3.73 -2.50 -11.21
C SER A 311 -2.32 -2.95 -10.85
N ASP A 312 -1.32 -2.47 -11.57
CA ASP A 312 0.07 -2.66 -11.17
C ASP A 312 0.53 -1.47 -10.33
N THR A 313 1.32 -1.71 -9.28
CA THR A 313 1.87 -0.67 -8.40
C THR A 313 3.39 -0.77 -8.34
N LEU A 314 4.07 0.36 -8.54
CA LEU A 314 5.51 0.51 -8.35
C LEU A 314 5.78 1.20 -7.02
N LEU A 315 6.66 0.63 -6.20
CA LEU A 315 7.18 1.27 -5.00
C LEU A 315 8.69 1.49 -5.11
N LEU A 316 9.15 2.68 -4.75
CA LEU A 316 10.50 3.16 -5.00
C LEU A 316 11.12 3.74 -3.74
N TRP A 317 12.38 3.45 -3.48
CA TRP A 317 13.16 4.22 -2.51
C TRP A 317 13.70 5.49 -3.17
N VAL A 318 13.31 6.67 -2.69
CA VAL A 318 13.71 7.95 -3.31
C VAL A 318 14.22 8.95 -2.28
N ASP A 319 15.05 9.89 -2.77
CA ASP A 319 15.62 10.93 -1.92
C ASP A 319 14.53 11.89 -1.41
N LYS A 320 14.72 12.43 -0.21
CA LYS A 320 13.85 13.47 0.32
C LYS A 320 13.87 14.70 -0.59
N SER A 321 14.97 14.99 -1.27
CA SER A 321 15.10 16.07 -2.25
C SER A 321 14.34 15.85 -3.56
N THR A 322 13.69 14.70 -3.77
CA THR A 322 12.90 14.43 -4.98
C THR A 322 11.86 15.55 -5.19
N PRO A 323 11.78 16.14 -6.39
CA PRO A 323 10.81 17.19 -6.70
C PRO A 323 9.36 16.72 -6.53
N PRO A 324 8.41 17.65 -6.28
CA PRO A 324 6.99 17.31 -6.22
C PRO A 324 6.48 16.69 -7.53
N LEU A 325 5.55 15.74 -7.39
CA LEU A 325 4.95 15.02 -8.51
C LEU A 325 3.47 15.40 -8.65
N LEU A 326 3.04 15.69 -9.87
CA LEU A 326 1.60 15.79 -10.19
C LEU A 326 0.97 14.42 -10.47
N GLN A 327 1.81 13.43 -10.72
CA GLN A 327 1.47 12.08 -11.14
C GLN A 327 2.27 11.09 -10.29
N GLY A 328 1.58 10.28 -9.48
CA GLY A 328 2.20 9.47 -8.43
C GLY A 328 2.17 10.13 -7.06
N HIS A 329 2.77 9.43 -6.09
CA HIS A 329 2.75 9.81 -4.69
C HIS A 329 4.15 9.69 -4.08
N LEU A 330 4.57 10.69 -3.32
CA LEU A 330 5.71 10.59 -2.41
C LEU A 330 5.17 10.45 -0.99
N LEU A 331 5.60 9.42 -0.29
CA LEU A 331 5.20 9.13 1.09
C LEU A 331 6.44 9.16 1.99
N ALA A 332 6.29 9.46 3.28
CA ALA A 332 7.36 9.24 4.23
C ALA A 332 7.77 7.75 4.21
N ASN A 333 9.07 7.48 4.16
CA ASN A 333 9.56 6.11 4.02
C ASN A 333 9.34 5.34 5.35
N PRO A 334 8.76 4.12 5.30
CA PRO A 334 8.45 3.34 6.51
C PRO A 334 9.65 2.67 7.18
N ILE A 335 10.82 2.73 6.55
CA ILE A 335 12.07 2.10 7.01
C ILE A 335 13.05 3.17 7.51
N ASP A 336 13.22 4.26 6.74
CA ASP A 336 14.21 5.31 7.03
C ASP A 336 13.62 6.72 6.82
N PRO A 337 13.39 7.51 7.88
CA PRO A 337 12.73 8.82 7.81
C PRO A 337 13.53 9.92 7.09
N GLU A 338 14.81 9.66 6.76
CA GLU A 338 15.63 10.55 5.94
C GLU A 338 15.31 10.45 4.45
N TYR A 339 14.53 9.45 4.05
CA TYR A 339 14.12 9.20 2.67
C TYR A 339 12.60 9.26 2.50
N LEU A 340 12.19 9.16 1.24
CA LEU A 340 10.79 9.02 0.86
C LEU A 340 10.58 7.68 0.15
N MET A 341 9.32 7.30 0.06
CA MET A 341 8.84 6.18 -0.72
C MET A 341 8.01 6.73 -1.88
N GLY A 342 8.43 6.48 -3.12
CA GLY A 342 7.63 6.77 -4.31
C GLY A 342 6.63 5.67 -4.57
N MET A 343 5.38 6.01 -4.86
CA MET A 343 4.32 5.08 -5.25
C MET A 343 3.69 5.51 -6.57
N LEU A 344 3.73 4.61 -7.55
CA LEU A 344 3.21 4.83 -8.90
C LEU A 344 2.19 3.75 -9.24
N CYS A 345 0.99 4.18 -9.62
CA CYS A 345 -0.13 3.27 -9.90
C CYS A 345 -0.41 3.25 -11.40
N PHE A 346 -0.62 2.05 -11.94
CA PHE A 346 -1.00 1.80 -13.33
C PHE A 346 -2.32 1.04 -13.35
N LYS A 347 -3.38 1.66 -13.85
CA LYS A 347 -4.74 1.09 -13.86
C LYS A 347 -4.83 -0.14 -14.75
N ASN A 348 -4.13 -0.14 -15.88
CA ASN A 348 -4.19 -1.21 -16.88
C ASN A 348 -3.15 -2.31 -16.60
N GLY A 349 -3.34 -3.05 -15.50
CA GLY A 349 -2.48 -4.16 -15.07
C GLY A 349 -2.89 -5.51 -15.66
N SER A 350 -3.25 -6.48 -14.80
CA SER A 350 -3.67 -7.83 -15.20
C SER A 350 -4.93 -7.85 -16.06
N LEU A 351 -5.88 -6.95 -15.84
CA LEU A 351 -7.09 -6.86 -16.68
C LEU A 351 -6.76 -6.71 -18.17
N MET A 352 -5.68 -5.97 -18.49
CA MET A 352 -5.21 -5.86 -19.87
C MET A 352 -4.45 -7.10 -20.34
N ARG A 353 -3.68 -7.75 -19.46
CA ARG A 353 -2.99 -9.00 -19.79
C ARG A 353 -3.99 -10.12 -20.06
N ASP A 354 -5.03 -10.26 -19.25
CA ASP A 354 -6.11 -11.22 -19.42
C ASP A 354 -6.87 -10.96 -20.72
N ARG A 355 -7.16 -9.69 -21.03
CA ARG A 355 -7.85 -9.34 -22.28
C ARG A 355 -7.02 -9.66 -23.53
N ILE A 356 -5.72 -9.35 -23.53
CA ILE A 356 -4.85 -9.72 -24.65
C ILE A 356 -4.64 -11.24 -24.69
N ALA A 357 -4.63 -11.95 -23.56
CA ALA A 357 -4.64 -13.40 -23.54
C ALA A 357 -5.91 -13.98 -24.18
N GLU A 358 -7.09 -13.41 -23.92
CA GLU A 358 -8.34 -13.79 -24.59
C GLU A 358 -8.24 -13.57 -26.10
N GLU A 359 -7.83 -12.38 -26.53
CA GLU A 359 -7.78 -12.00 -27.94
C GLU A 359 -6.73 -12.77 -28.75
N CYS A 360 -5.55 -13.03 -28.18
CA CYS A 360 -4.40 -13.58 -28.92
C CYS A 360 -4.10 -15.05 -28.62
N ALA A 361 -4.59 -15.57 -27.49
CA ALA A 361 -4.30 -16.92 -26.99
C ALA A 361 -5.56 -17.69 -26.52
N GLY A 362 -6.77 -17.16 -26.75
CA GLY A 362 -8.01 -17.81 -26.34
C GLY A 362 -8.17 -17.96 -24.82
N GLY A 363 -7.54 -17.06 -24.05
CA GLY A 363 -7.57 -17.05 -22.58
C GLY A 363 -6.61 -18.05 -21.93
N ASP A 364 -5.87 -18.85 -22.73
CA ASP A 364 -4.94 -19.84 -22.22
C ASP A 364 -3.55 -19.23 -21.99
N TRP A 365 -3.17 -19.13 -20.72
CA TRP A 365 -1.87 -18.61 -20.29
C TRP A 365 -0.68 -19.48 -20.70
N GLN A 366 -0.86 -20.77 -20.95
CA GLN A 366 0.21 -21.61 -21.51
C GLN A 366 0.47 -21.24 -22.97
N VAL A 367 -0.59 -21.04 -23.75
CA VAL A 367 -0.48 -20.55 -25.14
C VAL A 367 0.09 -19.14 -25.17
N PHE A 368 -0.35 -18.26 -24.27
CA PHE A 368 0.20 -16.91 -24.12
C PHE A 368 1.72 -16.94 -23.89
N ASN A 369 2.19 -17.78 -22.97
CA ASN A 369 3.61 -17.91 -22.67
C ASN A 369 4.39 -18.51 -23.85
N ALA A 370 3.85 -19.52 -24.53
CA ALA A 370 4.49 -20.11 -25.71
C ALA A 370 4.63 -19.10 -26.86
N LEU A 371 3.60 -18.26 -27.08
CA LEU A 371 3.65 -17.17 -28.06
C LEU A 371 4.67 -16.11 -27.65
N LEU A 372 4.71 -15.73 -26.37
CA LEU A 372 5.69 -14.79 -25.83
C LEU A 372 7.13 -15.29 -26.04
N ASP A 373 7.40 -16.55 -25.70
CA ASP A 373 8.71 -17.21 -25.85
C ASP A 373 9.14 -17.37 -27.33
N SER A 374 8.17 -17.42 -28.24
CA SER A 374 8.43 -17.50 -29.69
C SER A 374 8.94 -16.18 -30.30
N THR A 375 8.90 -15.08 -29.55
CA THR A 375 9.32 -13.75 -30.02
C THR A 375 10.66 -13.32 -29.42
N PRO A 376 11.52 -12.62 -30.18
CA PRO A 376 12.78 -12.13 -29.64
C PRO A 376 12.57 -10.96 -28.66
N ALA A 377 13.57 -10.73 -27.79
CA ALA A 377 13.69 -9.50 -27.02
C ALA A 377 13.62 -8.27 -27.93
N GLY A 378 12.82 -7.27 -27.53
CA GLY A 378 12.55 -6.07 -28.29
C GLY A 378 11.54 -6.23 -29.43
N ASN A 379 10.96 -7.43 -29.62
CA ASN A 379 9.89 -7.71 -30.58
C ASN A 379 10.16 -7.22 -32.02
N ASN A 380 11.42 -7.25 -32.46
CA ASN A 380 11.86 -6.64 -33.72
C ASN A 380 11.47 -5.16 -33.86
N GLY A 381 11.58 -4.39 -32.77
CA GLY A 381 11.23 -2.98 -32.70
C GLY A 381 9.74 -2.68 -32.48
N ARG A 382 8.86 -3.69 -32.45
CA ARG A 382 7.41 -3.51 -32.32
C ARG A 382 6.99 -3.36 -30.86
N VAL A 383 6.41 -2.22 -30.50
CA VAL A 383 6.01 -1.94 -29.12
C VAL A 383 4.59 -1.39 -29.09
N GLY A 384 3.92 -1.49 -27.94
CA GLY A 384 2.56 -1.00 -27.82
C GLY A 384 2.24 -0.47 -26.43
N VAL A 385 1.21 0.36 -26.40
CA VAL A 385 0.62 0.94 -25.20
C VAL A 385 -0.85 0.56 -25.24
N TYR A 386 -1.34 -0.08 -24.17
CA TYR A 386 -2.66 -0.73 -24.15
C TYR A 386 -3.46 -0.25 -22.94
N PHE A 387 -4.29 0.77 -23.14
CA PHE A 387 -5.09 1.38 -22.09
C PHE A 387 -6.58 1.30 -22.42
N ASP A 388 -7.21 0.15 -22.21
CA ASP A 388 -8.65 0.05 -22.49
C ASP A 388 -9.49 0.80 -21.47
N PHE A 389 -8.94 1.03 -20.28
CA PHE A 389 -9.47 1.93 -19.28
C PHE A 389 -8.61 3.19 -19.22
N MET A 390 -9.20 4.30 -18.77
CA MET A 390 -8.43 5.51 -18.47
C MET A 390 -7.27 5.17 -17.53
N GLU A 391 -6.05 5.33 -18.03
CA GLU A 391 -4.82 5.11 -17.29
C GLU A 391 -4.57 6.25 -16.30
N ILE A 392 -3.65 6.05 -15.36
CA ILE A 392 -3.19 7.06 -14.39
C ILE A 392 -1.87 7.67 -14.89
N LEU A 393 -0.95 6.82 -15.36
CA LEU A 393 0.41 7.18 -15.77
C LEU A 393 0.69 6.73 -17.22
N PRO A 394 0.39 7.55 -18.25
CA PRO A 394 -0.27 8.87 -18.22
C PRO A 394 -1.82 8.77 -18.21
N PRO A 395 -2.57 9.87 -17.94
CA PRO A 395 -4.03 9.88 -17.95
C PRO A 395 -4.62 9.81 -19.36
N ARG A 396 -4.55 8.63 -19.97
CA ARG A 396 -4.93 8.38 -21.37
C ARG A 396 -5.69 7.06 -21.51
N GLN A 397 -6.47 6.95 -22.58
CA GLN A 397 -7.20 5.75 -22.96
C GLN A 397 -7.00 5.48 -24.46
N GLY A 398 -6.85 4.22 -24.83
CA GLY A 398 -6.64 3.76 -26.19
C GLY A 398 -5.49 2.75 -26.31
N ARG A 399 -5.41 2.10 -27.46
CA ARG A 399 -4.31 1.21 -27.83
C ARG A 399 -3.50 1.81 -28.97
N LEU A 400 -2.22 2.10 -28.76
CA LEU A 400 -1.31 2.54 -29.81
C LEU A 400 -0.17 1.55 -30.00
N ARG A 401 0.28 1.44 -31.24
CA ARG A 401 1.37 0.56 -31.66
C ARG A 401 2.42 1.37 -32.37
N PHE A 402 3.67 0.99 -32.20
CA PHE A 402 4.81 1.68 -32.80
C PHE A 402 5.85 0.70 -33.32
N ASP A 403 6.50 1.10 -34.40
CA ASP A 403 7.74 0.50 -34.90
C ASP A 403 8.92 1.41 -34.52
N LEU A 404 9.89 0.84 -33.80
CA LEU A 404 11.09 1.49 -33.30
C LEU A 404 12.37 1.15 -34.09
N CYS A 405 12.29 0.45 -35.22
CA CYS A 405 13.47 0.09 -36.03
C CYS A 405 14.18 1.34 -36.58
N GLY A 406 13.41 2.39 -36.90
CA GLY A 406 13.93 3.67 -37.39
C GLY A 406 14.63 4.54 -36.33
N ARG A 407 15.05 5.74 -36.77
CA ARG A 407 15.56 6.80 -35.86
C ARG A 407 14.44 7.46 -35.06
N THR A 408 13.25 7.53 -35.64
CA THR A 408 12.04 8.08 -35.04
C THR A 408 10.99 6.99 -34.95
N PRO A 409 10.24 6.88 -33.84
CA PRO A 409 9.10 5.98 -33.76
C PRO A 409 8.09 6.26 -34.86
N VAL A 410 7.56 5.20 -35.48
CA VAL A 410 6.47 5.29 -36.47
C VAL A 410 5.24 4.62 -35.89
N GLN A 411 4.12 5.33 -35.83
CA GLN A 411 2.87 4.75 -35.38
C GLN A 411 2.35 3.73 -36.40
N VAL A 412 1.95 2.57 -35.92
CA VAL A 412 1.37 1.48 -36.72
C VAL A 412 -0.12 1.39 -36.40
N HIS A 413 -0.96 1.44 -37.44
CA HIS A 413 -2.43 1.42 -37.26
C HIS A 413 -3.02 0.01 -37.32
N SER A 414 -2.36 -0.92 -38.01
CA SER A 414 -2.77 -2.33 -38.05
C SER A 414 -2.32 -3.07 -36.77
N PRO A 415 -3.10 -4.05 -36.29
CA PRO A 415 -2.63 -5.01 -35.29
C PRO A 415 -1.38 -5.77 -35.75
N PHE A 416 -0.53 -6.18 -34.81
CA PHE A 416 0.51 -7.17 -35.04
C PHE A 416 -0.09 -8.59 -35.09
N ASP A 417 0.76 -9.57 -35.37
CA ASP A 417 0.42 -10.97 -35.15
C ASP A 417 0.26 -11.27 -33.65
N ASN A 418 -0.45 -12.35 -33.29
CA ASN A 418 -0.78 -12.67 -31.90
C ASN A 418 0.45 -12.68 -30.98
N ALA A 419 1.56 -13.26 -31.44
CA ALA A 419 2.81 -13.29 -30.70
C ALA A 419 3.40 -11.87 -30.53
N GLY A 420 3.39 -11.07 -31.60
CA GLY A 420 3.83 -9.67 -31.57
C GLY A 420 2.98 -8.78 -30.67
N GLU A 421 1.66 -8.96 -30.62
CA GLU A 421 0.75 -8.21 -29.72
C GLU A 421 1.03 -8.52 -28.25
N ILE A 422 1.13 -9.80 -27.90
CA ILE A 422 1.45 -10.26 -26.54
C ILE A 422 2.78 -9.65 -26.07
N ARG A 423 3.82 -9.74 -26.91
CA ARG A 423 5.14 -9.19 -26.62
C ARG A 423 5.10 -7.66 -26.47
N ALA A 424 4.42 -6.97 -27.38
CA ALA A 424 4.28 -5.52 -27.39
C ALA A 424 3.57 -4.99 -26.13
N LEU A 425 2.52 -5.69 -25.65
CA LEU A 425 1.86 -5.38 -24.39
C LEU A 425 2.83 -5.47 -23.21
N ILE A 426 3.49 -6.62 -23.06
CA ILE A 426 4.30 -6.90 -21.87
C ILE A 426 5.54 -5.99 -21.83
N GLU A 427 6.27 -5.85 -22.94
CA GLU A 427 7.41 -4.92 -23.01
C GLU A 427 6.97 -3.48 -22.81
N GLY A 428 5.84 -3.07 -23.42
CA GLY A 428 5.29 -1.73 -23.25
C GLY A 428 4.92 -1.40 -21.80
N GLN A 429 4.29 -2.35 -21.09
CA GLN A 429 3.97 -2.21 -19.67
C GLN A 429 5.23 -2.04 -18.82
N PHE A 430 6.27 -2.85 -19.04
CA PHE A 430 7.48 -2.81 -18.21
C PHE A 430 8.41 -1.65 -18.56
N MET A 431 8.55 -1.31 -19.85
CA MET A 431 9.31 -0.13 -20.26
C MET A 431 8.65 1.15 -19.76
N SER A 432 7.31 1.24 -19.80
CA SER A 432 6.58 2.36 -19.20
C SER A 432 6.92 2.50 -17.72
N LYS A 433 6.83 1.40 -16.95
CA LYS A 433 7.19 1.39 -15.53
C LYS A 433 8.63 1.85 -15.28
N ARG A 434 9.61 1.36 -16.06
CA ARG A 434 11.01 1.79 -15.95
C ARG A 434 11.17 3.29 -16.21
N ILE A 435 10.55 3.81 -17.27
CA ILE A 435 10.61 5.23 -17.63
C ILE A 435 10.01 6.10 -16.52
N TYR A 436 8.85 5.73 -15.98
CA TYR A 436 8.23 6.48 -14.89
C TYR A 436 8.99 6.36 -13.57
N ALA A 437 9.61 5.21 -13.28
CA ALA A 437 10.52 5.07 -12.14
C ALA A 437 11.69 6.05 -12.26
N GLU A 438 12.36 6.09 -13.41
CA GLU A 438 13.47 7.01 -13.69
C GLU A 438 13.06 8.49 -13.55
N ARG A 439 11.84 8.85 -14.00
CA ARG A 439 11.27 10.21 -13.85
C ARG A 439 11.11 10.64 -12.38
N VAL A 440 10.88 9.68 -11.48
CA VAL A 440 10.69 9.92 -10.04
C VAL A 440 12.00 9.80 -9.25
N GLY A 441 13.12 9.58 -9.94
CA GLY A 441 14.46 9.59 -9.36
C GLY A 441 15.06 8.21 -9.11
N PHE A 442 14.42 7.13 -9.58
CA PHE A 442 15.05 5.82 -9.62
C PHE A 442 16.34 5.87 -10.45
N LYS A 443 17.40 5.30 -9.91
CA LYS A 443 18.69 5.12 -10.59
C LYS A 443 19.08 3.67 -10.50
N LEU A 444 19.51 3.13 -11.63
CA LEU A 444 20.05 1.77 -11.68
C LEU A 444 21.42 1.75 -11.00
N GLU A 445 21.54 1.02 -9.90
CA GLU A 445 22.79 0.80 -9.18
C GLU A 445 23.16 -0.69 -9.23
N ALA A 446 24.45 -1.01 -9.10
CA ALA A 446 24.90 -2.40 -9.15
C ALA A 446 24.32 -3.29 -8.02
N SER A 447 23.94 -2.67 -6.89
CA SER A 447 23.31 -3.32 -5.74
C SER A 447 21.79 -3.38 -5.83
N SER A 448 21.17 -2.69 -6.79
CA SER A 448 19.72 -2.64 -6.93
C SER A 448 19.14 -4.04 -7.16
N ARG A 449 17.98 -4.29 -6.55
CA ARG A 449 17.15 -5.48 -6.79
C ARG A 449 15.78 -5.04 -7.27
N LEU A 450 15.17 -5.88 -8.10
CA LEU A 450 13.76 -5.76 -8.43
C LEU A 450 12.99 -6.82 -7.64
N LEU A 451 12.10 -6.38 -6.75
CA LEU A 451 11.26 -7.25 -5.96
C LEU A 451 9.86 -7.28 -6.59
N VAL A 452 9.32 -8.47 -6.85
CA VAL A 452 8.04 -8.64 -7.54
C VAL A 452 7.05 -9.43 -6.69
N THR A 453 5.81 -8.97 -6.67
CA THR A 453 4.69 -9.59 -5.95
C THR A 453 3.40 -9.54 -6.79
N GLY A 454 2.31 -10.12 -6.29
CA GLY A 454 1.04 -10.24 -7.01
C GLY A 454 0.95 -11.46 -7.92
N GLY A 455 -0.22 -11.74 -8.50
CA GLY A 455 -0.49 -13.01 -9.20
C GLY A 455 0.45 -13.28 -10.38
N ALA A 456 0.82 -12.23 -11.13
CA ALA A 456 1.71 -12.39 -12.28
C ALA A 456 3.19 -12.60 -11.90
N SER A 457 3.56 -12.44 -10.63
CA SER A 457 4.92 -12.73 -10.14
C SER A 457 5.30 -14.22 -10.21
N ALA A 458 4.31 -15.11 -10.33
CA ALA A 458 4.53 -16.54 -10.53
C ALA A 458 4.85 -16.92 -12.00
N ASN A 459 4.66 -15.98 -12.94
CA ASN A 459 4.93 -16.24 -14.36
C ASN A 459 6.41 -15.94 -14.69
N ALA A 460 7.19 -17.00 -14.86
CA ALA A 460 8.63 -16.91 -15.11
C ALA A 460 8.99 -16.09 -16.38
N ALA A 461 8.19 -16.18 -17.44
CA ALA A 461 8.42 -15.42 -18.67
C ALA A 461 8.26 -13.92 -18.43
N LEU A 462 7.22 -13.51 -17.67
CA LEU A 462 7.04 -12.11 -17.27
C LEU A 462 8.20 -11.62 -16.39
N CYS A 463 8.62 -12.41 -15.40
CA CYS A 463 9.77 -12.08 -14.55
C CYS A 463 11.07 -11.94 -15.35
N GLN A 464 11.30 -12.78 -16.36
CA GLN A 464 12.50 -12.70 -17.20
C GLN A 464 12.50 -11.43 -18.05
N ILE A 465 11.37 -11.06 -18.65
CA ILE A 465 11.27 -9.80 -19.39
C ILE A 465 11.47 -8.61 -18.46
N LEU A 466 10.92 -8.67 -17.25
CA LEU A 466 11.09 -7.62 -16.26
C LEU A 466 12.57 -7.46 -15.88
N ALA A 467 13.28 -8.58 -15.69
CA ALA A 467 14.73 -8.59 -15.45
C ALA A 467 15.49 -7.93 -16.60
N ASP A 468 15.16 -8.28 -17.84
CA ASP A 468 15.81 -7.70 -19.02
C ASP A 468 15.50 -6.21 -19.21
N VAL A 469 14.24 -5.82 -19.02
CA VAL A 469 13.78 -4.43 -19.20
C VAL A 469 14.37 -3.51 -18.14
N PHE A 470 14.51 -3.96 -16.89
CA PHE A 470 15.11 -3.16 -15.81
C PHE A 470 16.62 -3.30 -15.70
N ASP A 471 17.21 -4.30 -16.36
CA ASP A 471 18.61 -4.71 -16.15
C ASP A 471 18.90 -5.02 -14.67
N LEU A 472 17.97 -5.75 -14.04
CA LEU A 472 18.02 -6.09 -12.61
C LEU A 472 17.73 -7.57 -12.36
N LYS A 473 18.38 -8.10 -11.32
CA LYS A 473 17.97 -9.40 -10.75
C LYS A 473 16.58 -9.25 -10.13
N VAL A 474 15.70 -10.19 -10.46
CA VAL A 474 14.32 -10.19 -10.01
C VAL A 474 14.13 -11.21 -8.90
N TYR A 475 13.58 -10.76 -7.78
CA TYR A 475 13.31 -11.56 -6.59
C TYR A 475 11.81 -11.57 -6.32
N SER A 476 11.26 -12.72 -5.98
CA SER A 476 9.87 -12.84 -5.53
C SER A 476 9.83 -13.28 -4.07
N LEU A 477 8.85 -12.78 -3.32
CA LEU A 477 8.60 -13.30 -1.97
C LEU A 477 8.11 -14.75 -2.08
N THR A 478 8.63 -15.63 -1.23
CA THR A 478 8.11 -17.00 -1.09
C THR A 478 6.80 -17.04 -0.31
N VAL A 479 6.33 -15.90 0.19
CA VAL A 479 5.11 -15.74 0.98
C VAL A 479 4.16 -14.75 0.30
N ALA A 480 2.86 -15.05 0.33
CA ALA A 480 1.86 -14.24 -0.37
C ALA A 480 1.51 -12.93 0.34
N ASN A 481 1.85 -12.78 1.63
CA ASN A 481 1.32 -11.73 2.51
C ASN A 481 2.38 -10.69 2.93
N SER A 482 2.91 -9.92 1.97
CA SER A 482 3.93 -8.89 2.21
C SER A 482 3.53 -7.87 3.26
N ALA A 483 2.29 -7.37 3.23
CA ALA A 483 1.83 -6.32 4.13
C ALA A 483 1.78 -6.80 5.59
N ALA A 484 1.18 -7.96 5.85
CA ALA A 484 1.16 -8.56 7.19
C ALA A 484 2.57 -8.89 7.69
N LEU A 485 3.47 -9.35 6.81
CA LEU A 485 4.88 -9.58 7.14
C LEU A 485 5.61 -8.28 7.51
N GLY A 486 5.36 -7.21 6.77
CA GLY A 486 5.84 -5.87 7.13
C GLY A 486 5.37 -5.43 8.51
N GLY A 487 4.10 -5.70 8.84
CA GLY A 487 3.55 -5.47 10.17
C GLY A 487 4.31 -6.23 11.27
N ALA A 488 4.61 -7.51 11.06
CA ALA A 488 5.39 -8.32 12.00
C ALA A 488 6.85 -7.82 12.11
N ILE A 489 7.45 -7.36 11.02
CA ILE A 489 8.79 -6.73 11.02
C ILE A 489 8.80 -5.42 11.81
N LEU A 490 7.78 -4.57 11.64
CA LEU A 490 7.66 -3.34 12.42
C LEU A 490 7.50 -3.65 13.92
N ALA A 491 6.70 -4.66 14.27
CA ALA A 491 6.56 -5.15 15.64
C ALA A 491 7.88 -5.66 16.22
N GLN A 492 8.67 -6.38 15.42
CA GLN A 492 9.99 -6.86 15.83
C GLN A 492 10.96 -5.70 16.03
N ARG A 493 11.02 -4.75 15.10
CA ARG A 493 11.87 -3.55 15.20
C ARG A 493 11.52 -2.68 16.41
N CYS A 494 10.24 -2.59 16.75
CA CYS A 494 9.77 -1.91 17.97
C CYS A 494 10.43 -2.47 19.24
N ILE A 495 10.72 -3.77 19.30
CA ILE A 495 11.28 -4.44 20.47
C ILE A 495 12.81 -4.58 20.39
N GLU A 496 13.33 -4.89 19.20
CA GLU A 496 14.72 -5.32 18.99
C GLU A 496 15.60 -4.27 18.30
N GLY A 497 15.02 -3.15 17.86
CA GLY A 497 15.71 -2.13 17.08
C GLY A 497 15.93 -2.53 15.63
N ALA A 498 17.09 -2.24 15.05
CA ALA A 498 17.35 -2.42 13.62
C ALA A 498 17.50 -3.90 13.16
N ALA A 499 17.42 -4.87 14.08
CA ALA A 499 17.35 -6.28 13.67
C ALA A 499 16.07 -6.49 12.84
N SER A 500 16.19 -7.07 11.66
CA SER A 500 15.05 -7.36 10.78
C SER A 500 14.93 -8.85 10.52
N ILE A 501 13.71 -9.38 10.58
CA ILE A 501 13.34 -10.62 9.89
C ILE A 501 13.76 -10.45 8.43
N GLU A 502 14.78 -11.19 8.00
CA GLU A 502 15.18 -11.24 6.59
C GLU A 502 13.97 -11.70 5.76
N PRO A 503 13.54 -10.93 4.76
CA PRO A 503 12.41 -11.33 3.93
C PRO A 503 12.74 -12.64 3.23
N LEU A 504 11.81 -13.59 3.29
CA LEU A 504 11.88 -14.84 2.55
C LEU A 504 11.68 -14.54 1.06
N SER A 505 12.73 -14.10 0.39
CA SER A 505 12.74 -13.79 -1.04
C SER A 505 13.66 -14.75 -1.79
N GLN A 506 13.24 -15.13 -2.99
CA GLN A 506 13.97 -16.05 -3.87
C GLN A 506 14.28 -15.35 -5.20
N LEU A 507 15.49 -15.58 -5.72
CA LEU A 507 15.87 -15.12 -7.06
C LEU A 507 15.08 -15.92 -8.10
N VAL A 508 14.30 -15.23 -8.94
CA VAL A 508 13.43 -15.86 -9.95
C VAL A 508 13.86 -15.56 -11.39
N ALA A 509 14.59 -14.46 -11.63
CA ALA A 509 15.15 -14.16 -12.95
C ALA A 509 16.42 -13.30 -12.87
N VAL A 510 17.26 -13.41 -13.89
CA VAL A 510 18.48 -12.60 -14.07
C VAL A 510 18.47 -11.95 -15.46
N PRO A 511 18.99 -10.73 -15.64
CA PRO A 511 19.05 -10.10 -16.95
C PRO A 511 19.89 -10.90 -17.94
N GLN A 512 19.35 -11.12 -19.14
CA GLN A 512 20.00 -11.82 -20.25
C GLN A 512 20.05 -10.95 -21.52
N LYS A 513 19.09 -10.03 -21.69
CA LYS A 513 18.89 -9.24 -22.92
C LYS A 513 18.83 -7.73 -22.70
N ALA A 514 19.40 -7.24 -21.60
CA ALA A 514 19.36 -5.83 -21.21
C ALA A 514 19.81 -4.84 -22.31
N ASN A 515 20.84 -5.20 -23.10
CA ASN A 515 21.34 -4.37 -24.20
C ASN A 515 20.26 -3.99 -25.23
N VAL A 516 19.26 -4.85 -25.46
CA VAL A 516 18.16 -4.55 -26.37
C VAL A 516 17.34 -3.36 -25.85
N TYR A 517 17.04 -3.35 -24.56
CA TYR A 517 16.20 -2.32 -23.95
C TYR A 517 16.95 -1.00 -23.71
N VAL A 518 18.28 -1.04 -23.57
CA VAL A 518 19.12 0.17 -23.56
C VAL A 518 18.88 1.01 -24.83
N GLU A 519 18.70 0.37 -25.99
CA GLU A 519 18.40 1.05 -27.25
C GLU A 519 16.92 1.43 -27.41
N LEU A 520 16.00 0.59 -26.90
CA LEU A 520 14.56 0.81 -27.09
C LEU A 520 13.96 1.83 -26.12
N LEU A 521 14.40 1.90 -24.87
CA LEU A 521 13.82 2.78 -23.84
C LEU A 521 13.82 4.27 -24.26
N PRO A 522 14.91 4.84 -24.82
CA PRO A 522 14.88 6.24 -25.28
C PRO A 522 13.91 6.47 -26.44
N LYS A 523 13.70 5.46 -27.31
CA LYS A 523 12.74 5.56 -28.43
C LYS A 523 11.30 5.41 -27.94
N PHE A 524 11.05 4.48 -27.01
CA PHE A 524 9.74 4.27 -26.42
C PHE A 524 9.31 5.46 -25.56
N ARG A 525 10.24 6.12 -24.86
CA ARG A 525 9.97 7.37 -24.13
C ARG A 525 9.37 8.45 -25.04
N LYS A 526 9.88 8.60 -26.27
CA LYS A 526 9.32 9.53 -27.26
C LYS A 526 7.89 9.15 -27.68
N CYS A 527 7.54 7.86 -27.66
CA CYS A 527 6.18 7.40 -27.93
C CYS A 527 5.22 7.82 -26.82
N LEU A 528 5.65 7.70 -25.56
CA LEU A 528 4.87 8.16 -24.40
C LEU A 528 4.73 9.70 -24.40
N GLU A 529 5.78 10.43 -24.75
CA GLU A 529 5.73 11.91 -24.88
C GLU A 529 4.81 12.36 -26.03
N HIS A 530 4.78 11.62 -27.14
CA HIS A 530 3.80 11.85 -28.21
C HIS A 530 2.36 11.65 -27.70
N PHE A 531 2.17 10.69 -26.81
CA PHE A 531 0.91 10.43 -26.09
C PHE A 531 0.53 11.55 -25.10
N ASP A 532 1.51 12.24 -24.50
CA ASP A 532 1.24 13.37 -23.60
C ASP A 532 0.74 14.60 -24.39
N LEU A 533 1.12 14.75 -25.68
CA LEU A 533 0.77 15.88 -26.55
C LEU A 533 -0.56 15.73 -27.33
N LEU A 534 -1.02 14.50 -27.58
CA LEU A 534 -2.28 14.16 -28.28
C LEU A 534 -3.38 13.84 -27.29
#